data_AF-A0A349H409-F1
#
_entry.id   AF-A0A349H409-F1
#
_cell.length_a   1.000
_cell.length_b   1.000
_cell.length_c   1.000
_cell.angle_alpha   90.00
_cell.angle_beta   90.00
_cell.angle_gamma   90.00
#
_symmetry.space_group_name_H-M   'P 1'
#
loop_
_entity.id
_entity.type
_entity.pdbx_description
1 polymer ?
#
loop_
_entity_poly.entity_id
_entity_poly.type
_entity_poly.pdbx_seq_one_letter_code
_entity_poly.pdbx_strand_id
1 'polypeptide(L)' 'MADCAEARRYLNECGLTRLDGDGDRTPCEALCR' A
#
# COMPACT_ATOMS: atom_id res chain seq x y z
N MET A 1 -6.96 0.64 6.32
CA MET A 1 -5.80 -0.26 6.23
C MET A 1 -5.12 -0.27 7.57
N ALA A 2 -5.42 -1.27 8.39
CA ALA A 2 -4.76 -1.41 9.69
C ALA A 2 -3.36 -2.05 9.54
N ASP A 3 -3.09 -2.67 8.39
CA ASP A 3 -1.91 -3.49 8.18
C ASP A 3 -1.28 -3.28 6.81
N CYS A 4 0.05 -3.16 6.80
CA CYS A 4 0.91 -3.21 5.62
C CYS A 4 0.59 -4.37 4.67
N ALA A 5 0.27 -5.55 5.21
CA ALA A 5 -0.04 -6.73 4.42
C ALA A 5 -1.30 -6.55 3.57
N GLU A 6 -2.31 -5.87 4.11
CA GLU A 6 -3.56 -5.57 3.43
C GLU A 6 -3.33 -4.57 2.30
N ALA A 7 -2.60 -3.48 2.56
CA ALA A 7 -2.31 -2.50 1.52
C ALA A 7 -1.44 -3.07 0.40
N ARG A 8 -0.52 -4.00 0.70
CA ARG A 8 0.27 -4.69 -0.33
C ARG A 8 -0.59 -5.65 -1.16
N ARG A 9 -1.60 -6.29 -0.56
CA ARG A 9 -2.64 -7.02 -1.31
C ARG A 9 -3.43 -6.08 -2.21
N TYR A 10 -3.91 -4.94 -1.72
CA TYR A 10 -4.64 -3.98 -2.57
C TYR A 10 -3.77 -3.39 -3.70
N LEU A 11 -2.49 -3.14 -3.46
CA LEU A 11 -1.56 -2.70 -4.50
C LEU A 11 -1.41 -3.77 -5.60
N ASN A 12 -1.19 -5.03 -5.23
CA ASN A 12 -0.89 -6.10 -6.18
C ASN A 12 -2.15 -6.75 -6.80
N GLU A 13 -3.21 -6.97 -6.03
CA GLU A 13 -4.44 -7.62 -6.49
C GLU A 13 -5.45 -6.64 -7.05
N CYS A 14 -5.59 -5.46 -6.46
CA CYS A 14 -6.54 -4.46 -6.92
C CYS A 14 -5.88 -3.46 -7.89
N GLY A 15 -4.55 -3.46 -8.01
CA GLY A 15 -3.80 -2.50 -8.84
C GLY A 15 -3.89 -1.07 -8.29
N LEU A 16 -4.12 -0.93 -6.99
CA LEU A 16 -4.47 0.34 -6.38
C LEU A 16 -3.19 1.14 -6.07
N THR A 17 -2.60 1.69 -7.12
CA THR A 17 -1.33 2.44 -7.10
C THR A 17 -1.38 3.73 -6.29
N ARG A 18 -2.58 4.26 -5.99
CA ARG A 18 -2.74 5.40 -5.07
C ARG A 18 -2.25 5.14 -3.65
N LEU A 19 -2.06 3.87 -3.28
CA LEU A 19 -1.52 3.48 -1.99
C LEU A 19 0.00 3.61 -1.90
N ASP A 20 0.66 3.54 -3.04
CA ASP A 20 2.10 3.62 -3.20
C ASP A 20 2.44 5.04 -3.65
N GLY A 21 2.47 5.95 -2.67
CA GLY A 21 2.56 7.39 -2.89
C GLY A 21 3.94 7.85 -3.41
N ASP A 22 4.98 7.08 -3.10
CA ASP A 22 6.37 7.27 -3.48
C ASP A 22 6.84 6.29 -4.57
N GLY A 23 6.02 5.30 -4.93
CA GLY A 23 6.29 4.38 -6.04
C GLY A 23 7.31 3.30 -5.69
N ASP A 24 7.53 3.07 -4.40
CA ASP A 24 8.48 2.11 -3.86
C ASP A 24 7.88 0.69 -3.75
N ARG A 25 6.61 0.52 -4.14
CA ARG A 25 5.79 -0.70 -4.07
C ARG A 25 5.49 -1.14 -2.64
N THR A 26 5.68 -0.26 -1.67
CA THR A 26 5.46 -0.48 -0.25
C THR A 26 4.45 0.54 0.26
N PRO A 27 3.15 0.25 0.19
CA PRO A 27 2.11 1.18 0.61
C PRO A 27 1.97 1.34 2.15
N CYS A 28 3.00 0.94 2.90
CA CYS A 28 3.06 0.98 4.36
C CYS A 28 3.32 2.39 4.91
N GLU A 29 4.00 3.22 4.12
CA GLU A 29 4.43 4.56 4.52
C GLU A 29 3.24 5.43 4.94
N ALA A 30 2.09 5.26 4.27
CA ALA A 30 0.84 5.97 4.58
C ALA A 30 0.07 5.38 5.79
N LEU A 31 0.42 4.17 6.23
CA LEU A 31 -0.25 3.44 7.33
C LEU A 31 0.50 3.53 8.66
N CYS A 32 1.84 3.60 8.61
CA CYS A 32 2.71 3.69 9.77
C CYS A 32 2.89 5.13 10.28
N ARG A 33 1.78 5.85 10.57
CA ARG A 33 1.83 7.18 11.22
C ARG A 33 1.62 7.12 12.71
#